data_AF-A0A2B8A6Y5-F1
#
_entry.id   AF-A0A2B8A6Y5-F1
#
_cell.length_a   1.000
_cell.length_b   1.000
_cell.length_c   1.000
_cell.angle_alpha   90.00
_cell.angle_beta   90.00
_cell.angle_gamma   90.00
#
_symmetry.space_group_name_H-M   'P 1'
#
loop_
_entity.id
_entity.type
_entity.pdbx_description
1 polymer ?
#
loop_
_entity_poly.entity_id
_entity_poly.type
_entity_poly.pdbx_seq_one_letter_code
_entity_poly.pdbx_strand_id
1 'polypeptide(L)'
;MFHGATLLLGLALVLYIVYLISVAGKPSLHDKYDFKAAYEIKRMKGVFFCIALFAFSVINLYGKETWDETGTSKLAFFVRGFIAFAGATLVYYISVLILDYYYPHRLNKSLNAIRTKPRINPKTGNKMRLLREDEEDVHLNEGMRAEEDIFSVDYDVWFDEQSGDTLIERYEGNKVALKCNNCGFDTMRVFKEEVLEKNAAGVPTQIVKHYQCAYCKNFRATAFNVSHKDANDLKNNLVRFKGNESEKLYGQRTR
;
A
#
# COMPACT_ATOMS: atom_id res chain seq x y z
N MET A 1 26.18 -22.53 -18.68
CA MET A 1 25.62 -22.72 -17.31
C MET A 1 24.53 -21.67 -16.99
N PHE A 2 23.37 -21.65 -17.67
CA PHE A 2 22.33 -20.63 -17.42
C PHE A 2 21.21 -21.06 -16.45
N HIS A 3 21.28 -22.27 -15.90
CA HIS A 3 20.19 -22.87 -15.11
C HIS A 3 19.74 -22.05 -13.90
N GLY A 4 20.68 -21.40 -13.20
CA GLY A 4 20.36 -20.54 -12.05
C GLY A 4 19.62 -19.26 -12.46
N ALA A 5 20.02 -18.65 -13.58
CA ALA A 5 19.35 -17.46 -14.11
C ALA A 5 17.92 -17.82 -14.58
N THR A 6 17.75 -18.92 -15.32
CA THR A 6 16.42 -19.37 -15.76
C THR A 6 15.47 -19.66 -14.60
N LEU A 7 15.99 -20.16 -13.46
CA LEU A 7 15.19 -20.40 -12.25
C LEU A 7 14.67 -19.09 -11.65
N LEU A 8 15.49 -18.03 -11.60
CA LEU A 8 15.08 -16.72 -11.07
C LEU A 8 13.99 -16.07 -11.93
N LEU A 9 14.08 -16.20 -13.25
CA LEU A 9 13.03 -15.74 -14.15
C LEU A 9 11.74 -16.54 -13.97
N GLY A 10 11.84 -17.87 -13.83
CA GLY A 10 10.72 -18.74 -13.49
C GLY A 10 10.04 -18.35 -12.17
N LEU A 11 10.83 -18.04 -11.14
CA LEU A 11 10.32 -17.57 -9.85
C LEU A 11 9.57 -16.24 -9.99
N ALA A 12 10.10 -15.28 -10.76
CA ALA A 12 9.42 -14.01 -11.03
C ALA A 12 8.04 -14.22 -11.67
N LEU A 13 7.96 -15.14 -12.64
CA LEU A 13 6.71 -15.51 -13.30
C LEU A 13 5.74 -16.21 -12.34
N VAL A 14 6.23 -17.12 -11.50
CA VAL A 14 5.41 -17.79 -10.47
C VAL A 14 4.83 -16.77 -9.50
N LEU A 15 5.63 -15.83 -9.00
CA LEU A 15 5.16 -14.77 -8.10
C LEU A 15 4.08 -13.90 -8.75
N TYR A 16 4.23 -13.58 -10.04
CA TYR A 16 3.22 -12.86 -10.81
C TYR A 16 1.93 -13.66 -10.98
N ILE A 17 2.01 -14.95 -11.32
CA ILE A 17 0.85 -15.83 -11.44
C ILE A 17 0.12 -15.99 -10.09
N VAL A 18 0.87 -16.19 -9.00
CA VAL A 18 0.30 -16.27 -7.64
C VAL A 18 -0.47 -14.99 -7.30
N TYR A 19 0.06 -13.83 -7.69
CA TYR A 19 -0.66 -12.56 -7.53
C TYR A 19 -1.98 -12.56 -8.33
N LEU A 20 -1.97 -12.95 -9.61
CA LEU A 20 -3.19 -13.02 -10.42
C LEU A 20 -4.24 -13.97 -9.85
N ILE A 21 -3.82 -15.15 -9.39
CA ILE A 21 -4.70 -16.13 -8.73
C ILE A 21 -5.27 -15.54 -7.43
N SER A 22 -4.45 -14.86 -6.64
CA SER A 22 -4.88 -14.23 -5.39
C SER A 22 -5.94 -13.14 -5.62
N VAL A 23 -5.82 -12.37 -6.71
CA VAL A 23 -6.81 -11.36 -7.11
C VAL A 23 -8.09 -12.00 -7.64
N ALA A 24 -7.97 -13.09 -8.40
CA ALA A 24 -9.12 -13.80 -8.97
C ALA A 24 -9.92 -14.56 -7.90
N GLY A 25 -9.26 -15.05 -6.86
CA GLY A 25 -9.89 -15.80 -5.77
C GLY A 25 -10.63 -14.95 -4.72
N LYS A 26 -10.69 -13.63 -4.86
CA LYS A 26 -11.45 -12.77 -3.95
C LYS A 26 -12.96 -12.89 -4.20
N PRO A 27 -13.78 -13.12 -3.17
CA PRO A 27 -15.17 -13.49 -3.35
C PRO A 27 -16.05 -12.31 -3.77
N SER A 28 -15.85 -11.15 -3.15
CA SER A 28 -16.57 -9.92 -3.51
C SER A 28 -15.70 -8.97 -4.33
N LEU A 29 -16.38 -8.03 -5.03
CA LEU A 29 -15.69 -6.98 -5.78
C LEU A 29 -15.01 -5.98 -4.84
N HIS A 30 -15.60 -5.73 -3.66
CA HIS A 30 -14.99 -4.93 -2.59
C HIS A 30 -13.70 -5.58 -2.06
N ASP A 31 -13.70 -6.87 -1.72
CA ASP A 31 -12.49 -7.59 -1.30
C ASP A 31 -11.39 -7.57 -2.37
N LYS A 32 -11.80 -7.61 -3.65
CA LYS A 32 -10.89 -7.54 -4.79
C LYS A 32 -10.26 -6.16 -4.92
N TYR A 33 -11.04 -5.10 -4.67
CA TYR A 33 -10.54 -3.73 -4.60
C TYR A 33 -9.50 -3.60 -3.48
N ASP A 34 -9.86 -3.97 -2.25
CA ASP A 34 -9.00 -3.82 -1.08
C ASP A 34 -7.67 -4.56 -1.24
N PHE A 35 -7.75 -5.80 -1.73
CA PHE A 35 -6.55 -6.58 -1.99
C PHE A 35 -5.66 -5.94 -3.04
N LYS A 36 -6.24 -5.41 -4.12
CA LYS A 36 -5.49 -4.79 -5.22
C LYS A 36 -4.84 -3.48 -4.77
N ALA A 37 -5.60 -2.62 -4.09
CA ALA A 37 -5.12 -1.36 -3.54
C ALA A 37 -3.95 -1.56 -2.56
N ALA A 38 -4.07 -2.53 -1.65
CA ALA A 38 -3.05 -2.77 -0.62
C ALA A 38 -1.79 -3.50 -1.14
N TYR A 39 -1.95 -4.43 -2.09
CA TYR A 39 -0.88 -5.40 -2.41
C TYR A 39 -0.31 -5.33 -3.82
N GLU A 40 -0.96 -4.69 -4.81
CA GLU A 40 -0.50 -4.75 -6.21
C GLU A 40 0.93 -4.21 -6.36
N ILE A 41 1.18 -2.96 -5.95
CA ILE A 41 2.51 -2.36 -6.04
C ILE A 41 3.54 -3.16 -5.22
N LYS A 42 3.18 -3.58 -3.99
CA LYS A 42 4.07 -4.36 -3.12
C LYS A 42 4.48 -5.68 -3.74
N ARG A 43 3.53 -6.42 -4.35
CA ARG A 43 3.79 -7.69 -5.03
C ARG A 43 4.59 -7.49 -6.32
N MET A 44 4.28 -6.46 -7.11
CA MET A 44 5.05 -6.12 -8.32
C MET A 44 6.51 -5.79 -7.99
N LYS A 45 6.78 -5.03 -6.92
CA LYS A 45 8.16 -4.78 -6.46
C LYS A 45 8.91 -6.08 -6.14
N GLY A 46 8.23 -7.09 -5.60
CA GLY A 46 8.80 -8.42 -5.39
C GLY A 46 9.16 -9.15 -6.68
N VAL A 47 8.29 -9.06 -7.70
CA VAL A 47 8.57 -9.61 -9.04
C VAL A 47 9.79 -8.94 -9.67
N PHE A 48 9.86 -7.60 -9.65
CA PHE A 48 11.01 -6.86 -10.18
C PHE A 48 12.30 -7.10 -9.40
N PHE A 49 12.22 -7.43 -8.11
CA PHE A 49 13.39 -7.87 -7.34
C PHE A 49 13.96 -9.19 -7.89
N CYS A 50 13.11 -10.17 -8.20
CA CYS A 50 13.56 -11.42 -8.85
C CYS A 50 14.14 -11.16 -10.25
N ILE A 51 13.56 -10.24 -11.02
CA ILE A 51 14.10 -9.82 -12.33
C ILE A 51 15.46 -9.14 -12.18
N ALA A 52 15.67 -8.33 -11.14
CA ALA A 52 16.97 -7.73 -10.85
C ALA A 52 18.03 -8.77 -10.47
N LEU A 53 17.68 -9.80 -9.69
CA LEU A 53 18.57 -10.93 -9.39
C LEU A 53 18.87 -11.78 -10.64
N PHE A 54 17.89 -11.90 -11.55
CA PHE A 54 18.12 -12.48 -12.86
C PHE A 54 19.14 -11.67 -13.66
N ALA A 55 18.98 -10.34 -13.72
CA ALA A 55 19.93 -9.45 -14.39
C ALA A 55 21.34 -9.53 -13.78
N PHE A 56 21.45 -9.56 -12.44
CA PHE A 56 22.71 -9.81 -11.74
C PHE A 56 23.39 -11.09 -12.26
N SER A 57 22.62 -12.18 -12.33
CA SER A 57 23.13 -13.47 -12.75
C SER A 57 23.59 -13.44 -14.21
N VAL A 58 22.79 -12.86 -15.11
CA VAL A 58 23.15 -12.75 -16.54
C VAL A 58 24.42 -11.92 -16.74
N ILE A 59 24.53 -10.75 -16.10
CA ILE A 59 25.71 -9.89 -16.20
C ILE A 59 26.95 -10.59 -15.64
N ASN A 60 26.81 -11.30 -14.51
CA ASN A 60 27.92 -12.02 -13.90
C ASN A 60 28.37 -13.23 -14.75
N LEU A 61 27.47 -13.85 -15.51
CA LEU A 61 27.82 -14.94 -16.43
C LEU A 61 28.37 -14.45 -17.78
N TYR A 62 28.05 -13.21 -18.18
CA TYR A 62 28.46 -12.66 -19.46
C TYR A 62 29.98 -12.65 -19.61
N GLY A 63 30.47 -13.26 -20.68
CA GLY A 63 31.91 -13.38 -20.95
C GLY A 63 32.67 -14.24 -19.95
N LYS A 64 32.06 -15.20 -19.24
CA LYS A 64 32.83 -15.96 -18.24
C LYS A 64 34.02 -16.72 -18.82
N GLU A 65 33.80 -17.37 -19.94
CA GLU A 65 34.77 -18.27 -20.56
C GLU A 65 36.01 -17.50 -21.06
N THR A 66 35.83 -16.29 -21.59
CA THR A 66 36.95 -15.50 -22.14
C THR A 66 37.89 -14.91 -21.08
N TRP A 67 37.41 -14.67 -19.86
CA TRP A 67 38.19 -14.03 -18.78
C TRP A 67 38.89 -15.06 -17.89
N ASP A 68 38.39 -16.30 -17.86
CA ASP A 68 39.03 -17.40 -17.13
C ASP A 68 40.31 -17.88 -17.86
N GLU A 69 40.38 -17.73 -19.19
CA GLU A 69 41.56 -18.07 -20.00
C GLU A 69 42.71 -17.07 -19.88
N THR A 70 42.46 -15.80 -19.51
CA THR A 70 43.46 -14.72 -19.53
C THR A 70 44.37 -14.66 -18.29
N GLY A 71 44.23 -15.59 -17.33
CA GLY A 71 45.11 -15.67 -16.14
C GLY A 71 44.91 -14.57 -15.09
N THR A 72 44.06 -13.57 -15.33
CA THR A 72 43.72 -12.46 -14.40
C THR A 72 42.52 -12.78 -13.49
N SER A 73 42.47 -14.00 -12.96
CA SER A 73 41.24 -14.60 -12.41
C SER A 73 40.63 -13.90 -11.19
N LYS A 74 41.45 -13.37 -10.26
CA LYS A 74 40.95 -12.79 -9.01
C LYS A 74 40.33 -11.41 -9.19
N LEU A 75 41.03 -10.49 -9.87
CA LEU A 75 40.55 -9.11 -10.07
C LEU A 75 39.32 -9.08 -10.99
N ALA A 76 39.33 -9.88 -12.07
CA ALA A 76 38.21 -9.97 -13.00
C ALA A 76 36.92 -10.45 -12.32
N PHE A 77 37.02 -11.39 -11.36
CA PHE A 77 35.87 -11.84 -10.57
C PHE A 77 35.23 -10.70 -9.77
N PHE A 78 36.03 -9.88 -9.07
CA PHE A 78 35.50 -8.75 -8.29
C PHE A 78 34.90 -7.66 -9.17
N VAL A 79 35.56 -7.31 -10.28
CA VAL A 79 35.05 -6.31 -11.22
C VAL A 79 33.71 -6.73 -11.82
N ARG A 80 33.56 -8.00 -12.19
CA ARG A 80 32.30 -8.54 -12.72
C ARG A 80 31.19 -8.58 -11.68
N GLY A 81 31.50 -9.00 -10.45
CA GLY A 81 30.56 -8.95 -9.34
C GLY A 81 30.08 -7.52 -9.06
N PHE A 82 30.98 -6.54 -9.10
CA PHE A 82 30.64 -5.13 -8.94
C PHE A 82 29.74 -4.62 -10.08
N ILE A 83 30.07 -4.88 -11.34
CA ILE A 83 29.26 -4.48 -12.49
C ILE A 83 27.88 -5.15 -12.44
N ALA A 84 27.81 -6.43 -12.09
CA ALA A 84 26.55 -7.15 -11.93
C ALA A 84 25.68 -6.55 -10.83
N PHE A 85 26.28 -6.19 -9.69
CA PHE A 85 25.57 -5.53 -8.59
C PHE A 85 25.06 -4.14 -9.00
N ALA A 86 25.90 -3.33 -9.64
CA ALA A 86 25.52 -2.02 -10.16
C ALA A 86 24.37 -2.13 -11.19
N GLY A 87 24.46 -3.09 -12.12
CA GLY A 87 23.40 -3.31 -13.11
C GLY A 87 22.09 -3.78 -12.48
N ALA A 88 22.13 -4.72 -11.54
CA ALA A 88 20.94 -5.23 -10.86
C ALA A 88 20.26 -4.15 -10.00
N THR A 89 21.05 -3.36 -9.26
CA THR A 89 20.53 -2.25 -8.47
C THR A 89 19.89 -1.17 -9.35
N LEU A 90 20.51 -0.84 -10.49
CA LEU A 90 19.93 0.07 -11.49
C LEU A 90 18.58 -0.44 -12.01
N VAL A 91 18.51 -1.71 -12.45
CA VAL A 91 17.27 -2.32 -12.96
C VAL A 91 16.17 -2.30 -11.90
N TYR A 92 16.49 -2.69 -10.66
CA TYR A 92 15.53 -2.66 -9.55
C TYR A 92 15.07 -1.23 -9.24
N TYR A 93 16.00 -0.28 -9.15
CA TYR A 93 15.71 1.11 -8.80
C TYR A 93 14.81 1.77 -9.84
N ILE A 94 15.13 1.64 -11.14
CA ILE A 94 14.29 2.15 -12.23
C ILE A 94 12.89 1.53 -12.18
N SER A 95 12.81 0.21 -11.96
CA SER A 95 11.53 -0.49 -11.86
C SER A 95 10.67 0.02 -10.69
N VAL A 96 11.28 0.26 -9.52
CA VAL A 96 10.59 0.82 -8.35
C VAL A 96 10.11 2.25 -8.62
N LEU A 97 10.93 3.10 -9.26
CA LEU A 97 10.51 4.44 -9.66
C LEU A 97 9.30 4.41 -10.61
N ILE A 98 9.31 3.53 -11.60
CA ILE A 98 8.16 3.36 -12.51
C ILE A 98 6.91 2.97 -11.72
N LEU A 99 7.03 2.05 -10.77
CA LEU A 99 5.92 1.60 -9.93
C LEU A 99 5.41 2.66 -8.95
N ASP A 100 6.27 3.53 -8.42
CA ASP A 100 5.87 4.54 -7.45
C ASP A 100 5.31 5.81 -8.08
N TYR A 101 5.77 6.18 -9.28
CA TYR A 101 5.39 7.46 -9.91
C TYR A 101 4.43 7.32 -11.09
N TYR A 102 4.60 6.32 -11.96
CA TYR A 102 3.82 6.21 -13.20
C TYR A 102 2.69 5.19 -13.11
N TYR A 103 2.92 4.10 -12.39
CA TYR A 103 1.95 3.02 -12.22
C TYR A 103 0.67 3.39 -11.43
N PRO A 104 0.70 4.27 -10.40
CA PRO A 104 -0.50 4.59 -9.61
C PRO A 104 -1.68 5.08 -10.45
N HIS A 105 -1.43 5.81 -11.54
CA HIS A 105 -2.49 6.22 -12.45
C HIS A 105 -3.23 5.04 -13.08
N ARG A 106 -2.50 4.00 -13.52
CA ARG A 106 -3.11 2.77 -14.09
C ARG A 106 -3.81 1.95 -13.03
N LEU A 107 -3.23 1.87 -11.82
CA LEU A 107 -3.85 1.23 -10.67
C LEU A 107 -5.20 1.89 -10.36
N ASN A 108 -5.23 3.21 -10.20
CA ASN A 108 -6.44 3.96 -9.88
C ASN A 108 -7.53 3.78 -10.94
N LYS A 109 -7.17 3.81 -12.23
CA LYS A 109 -8.12 3.51 -13.32
C LYS A 109 -8.72 2.11 -13.18
N SER A 110 -7.90 1.11 -12.86
CA SER A 110 -8.39 -0.25 -12.66
C SER A 110 -9.21 -0.41 -11.38
N LEU A 111 -8.86 0.28 -10.30
CA LEU A 111 -9.61 0.28 -9.05
C LEU A 111 -10.99 0.91 -9.26
N ASN A 112 -11.06 2.04 -9.96
CA ASN A 112 -12.34 2.69 -10.30
C ASN A 112 -13.23 1.79 -11.18
N ALA A 113 -12.64 1.00 -12.08
CA ALA A 113 -13.39 0.02 -12.86
C ALA A 113 -13.96 -1.13 -12.02
N ILE A 114 -13.34 -1.48 -10.88
CA ILE A 114 -13.89 -2.45 -9.92
C ILE A 114 -15.00 -1.80 -9.11
N ARG A 115 -14.77 -0.55 -8.66
CA ARG A 115 -15.71 0.24 -7.87
C ARG A 115 -17.03 0.43 -8.61
N THR A 116 -17.00 0.93 -9.84
CA THR A 116 -18.20 1.19 -10.67
C THR A 116 -18.90 -0.04 -11.25
N LYS A 117 -18.37 -1.26 -11.06
CA LYS A 117 -18.98 -2.47 -11.60
C LYS A 117 -20.27 -2.81 -10.83
N PRO A 118 -21.42 -2.99 -11.50
CA PRO A 118 -22.69 -3.26 -10.84
C PRO A 118 -22.63 -4.43 -9.85
N ARG A 119 -23.20 -4.23 -8.66
CA ARG A 119 -23.38 -5.28 -7.66
C ARG A 119 -24.66 -6.05 -7.90
N ILE A 120 -24.70 -7.26 -7.35
CA ILE A 120 -25.88 -8.12 -7.35
C ILE A 120 -26.32 -8.25 -5.90
N ASN A 121 -27.59 -7.96 -5.62
CA ASN A 121 -28.13 -8.11 -4.28
C ASN A 121 -28.11 -9.61 -3.91
N PRO A 122 -27.44 -10.02 -2.81
CA PRO A 122 -27.35 -11.42 -2.42
C PRO A 122 -28.70 -12.03 -2.00
N LYS A 123 -29.67 -11.21 -1.60
CA LYS A 123 -31.00 -11.66 -1.15
C LYS A 123 -31.95 -11.88 -2.33
N THR A 124 -31.98 -10.96 -3.28
CA THR A 124 -32.96 -10.95 -4.39
C THR A 124 -32.37 -11.41 -5.71
N GLY A 125 -31.05 -11.36 -5.89
CA GLY A 125 -30.38 -11.59 -7.17
C GLY A 125 -30.50 -10.42 -8.16
N ASN A 126 -31.11 -9.31 -7.76
CA ASN A 126 -31.30 -8.15 -8.62
C ASN A 126 -29.99 -7.36 -8.81
N LYS A 127 -29.87 -6.69 -9.96
CA LYS A 127 -28.78 -5.74 -10.19
C LYS A 127 -29.03 -4.49 -9.37
N MET A 128 -28.01 -4.08 -8.62
CA MET A 128 -28.04 -2.84 -7.83
C MET A 128 -27.51 -1.68 -8.66
N ARG A 129 -28.09 -0.49 -8.48
CA ARG A 129 -27.62 0.77 -9.05
C ARG A 129 -26.71 1.46 -8.04
N LEU A 130 -25.60 2.01 -8.51
CA LEU A 130 -24.77 2.90 -7.71
C LEU A 130 -25.50 4.25 -7.59
N LEU A 131 -25.74 4.70 -6.37
CA LEU A 131 -26.31 6.01 -6.09
C LEU A 131 -25.28 7.10 -6.42
N ARG A 132 -25.78 8.31 -6.65
CA ARG A 132 -24.94 9.50 -6.75
C ARG A 132 -24.70 10.07 -5.35
N GLU A 133 -23.66 10.89 -5.22
CA GLU A 133 -23.29 11.57 -3.97
C GLU A 133 -24.45 12.35 -3.33
N ASP A 134 -25.32 12.97 -4.13
CA ASP A 134 -26.50 13.69 -3.64
C ASP A 134 -27.67 12.77 -3.25
N GLU A 135 -27.69 11.54 -3.75
CA GLU A 135 -28.72 10.53 -3.44
C GLU A 135 -28.34 9.67 -2.23
N GLU A 136 -27.05 9.48 -1.96
CA GLU A 136 -26.57 8.53 -0.96
C GLU A 136 -26.64 9.04 0.48
N ASP A 137 -26.62 10.36 0.69
CA ASP A 137 -26.68 11.03 2.00
C ASP A 137 -27.87 10.59 2.88
N VAL A 138 -28.97 10.15 2.26
CA VAL A 138 -30.18 9.66 2.94
C VAL A 138 -29.96 8.28 3.55
N HIS A 139 -29.03 7.50 2.98
CA HIS A 139 -28.68 6.15 3.40
C HIS A 139 -27.48 6.13 4.37
N LEU A 140 -26.72 7.21 4.45
CA LEU A 140 -25.57 7.36 5.34
C LEU A 140 -25.97 7.96 6.69
N ASN A 141 -25.33 7.48 7.76
CA ASN A 141 -25.50 8.09 9.07
C ASN A 141 -24.63 9.35 9.22
N GLU A 142 -24.92 10.18 10.23
CA GLU A 142 -24.21 11.46 10.42
C GLU A 142 -22.69 11.31 10.59
N GLY A 143 -22.24 10.19 11.17
CA GLY A 143 -20.82 9.93 11.36
C GLY A 143 -20.11 9.54 10.07
N MET A 144 -20.77 8.75 9.21
CA MET A 144 -20.28 8.40 7.86
C MET A 144 -20.14 9.64 6.98
N ARG A 145 -21.17 10.50 6.97
CA ARG A 145 -21.10 11.79 6.26
C ARG A 145 -19.98 12.67 6.79
N ALA A 146 -19.75 12.67 8.11
CA ALA A 146 -18.63 13.41 8.69
C ALA A 146 -17.25 12.85 8.31
N GLU A 147 -17.13 11.57 7.94
CA GLU A 147 -15.90 10.98 7.37
C GLU A 147 -15.70 11.43 5.91
N GLU A 148 -16.77 11.47 5.12
CA GLU A 148 -16.76 11.98 3.74
C GLU A 148 -16.46 13.47 3.66
N ASP A 149 -17.07 14.28 4.53
CA ASP A 149 -16.83 15.72 4.64
C ASP A 149 -15.35 16.07 4.83
N ILE A 150 -14.61 15.19 5.51
CA ILE A 150 -13.17 15.35 5.71
C ILE A 150 -12.32 14.50 4.76
N PHE A 151 -12.93 13.83 3.79
CA PHE A 151 -12.29 12.97 2.80
C PHE A 151 -11.44 11.85 3.40
N SER A 152 -11.80 11.35 4.59
CA SER A 152 -11.08 10.25 5.24
C SER A 152 -11.56 8.88 4.79
N VAL A 153 -12.84 8.79 4.53
CA VAL A 153 -13.53 7.63 4.02
C VAL A 153 -14.43 8.09 2.88
N ASP A 154 -14.68 7.20 1.95
CA ASP A 154 -15.51 7.42 0.79
C ASP A 154 -16.47 6.22 0.70
N TYR A 155 -17.77 6.45 0.86
CA TYR A 155 -18.76 5.39 0.84
C TYR A 155 -19.41 5.29 -0.55
N ASP A 156 -19.55 4.07 -1.06
CA ASP A 156 -20.46 3.84 -2.18
C ASP A 156 -21.75 3.23 -1.65
N VAL A 157 -22.87 3.82 -2.05
CA VAL A 157 -24.19 3.24 -1.76
C VAL A 157 -24.77 2.57 -3.00
N TRP A 158 -24.92 1.26 -2.92
CA TRP A 158 -25.61 0.45 -3.92
C TRP A 158 -27.05 0.22 -3.50
N PHE A 159 -28.00 0.53 -4.37
CA PHE A 159 -29.44 0.43 -4.10
C PHE A 159 -30.14 -0.51 -5.07
N ASP A 160 -30.96 -1.42 -4.54
CA ASP A 160 -31.85 -2.29 -5.33
C ASP A 160 -33.24 -1.64 -5.41
N GLU A 161 -33.55 -1.06 -6.57
CA GLU A 161 -34.82 -0.33 -6.80
C GLU A 161 -36.08 -1.19 -6.63
N GLN A 162 -35.97 -2.51 -6.75
CA GLN A 162 -37.14 -3.40 -6.66
C GLN A 162 -37.46 -3.80 -5.21
N SER A 163 -36.44 -3.95 -4.37
CA SER A 163 -36.60 -4.43 -3.00
C SER A 163 -36.44 -3.33 -1.94
N GLY A 164 -35.79 -2.22 -2.30
CA GLY A 164 -35.38 -1.18 -1.36
C GLY A 164 -34.14 -1.56 -0.52
N ASP A 165 -33.51 -2.71 -0.78
CA ASP A 165 -32.28 -3.09 -0.10
C ASP A 165 -31.12 -2.16 -0.49
N THR A 166 -30.27 -1.87 0.49
CA THR A 166 -29.07 -1.03 0.32
C THR A 166 -27.82 -1.80 0.74
N LEU A 167 -26.75 -1.66 -0.03
CA LEU A 167 -25.41 -2.18 0.28
C LEU A 167 -24.45 -0.99 0.32
N ILE A 168 -23.87 -0.74 1.49
CA ILE A 168 -22.91 0.35 1.70
C ILE A 168 -21.50 -0.26 1.69
N GLU A 169 -20.66 0.15 0.75
CA GLU A 169 -19.26 -0.25 0.65
C GLU A 169 -18.35 0.88 1.12
N ARG A 170 -17.34 0.57 1.93
CA ARG A 170 -16.43 1.55 2.52
C ARG A 170 -15.09 1.55 1.79
N TYR A 171 -14.61 2.71 1.35
CA TYR A 171 -13.30 2.89 0.71
C TYR A 171 -12.42 3.90 1.47
N GLU A 172 -11.10 3.70 1.43
CA GLU A 172 -10.16 4.67 2.02
C GLU A 172 -10.16 5.98 1.20
N GLY A 173 -10.33 7.10 1.89
CA GLY A 173 -10.33 8.43 1.28
C GLY A 173 -8.92 8.96 1.02
N ASN A 174 -8.86 10.18 0.47
CA ASN A 174 -7.60 10.84 0.10
C ASN A 174 -6.85 11.43 1.30
N LYS A 175 -7.52 11.63 2.44
CA LYS A 175 -6.92 12.22 3.65
C LYS A 175 -6.85 11.18 4.75
N VAL A 176 -5.70 11.09 5.40
CA VAL A 176 -5.55 10.19 6.54
C VAL A 176 -6.14 10.84 7.79
N ALA A 177 -7.16 10.20 8.36
CA ALA A 177 -7.69 10.52 9.68
C ALA A 177 -7.62 9.30 10.59
N LEU A 178 -7.48 9.53 11.90
CA LEU A 178 -7.45 8.46 12.88
C LEU A 178 -8.87 8.13 13.37
N LYS A 179 -9.06 6.89 13.79
CA LYS A 179 -10.28 6.47 14.48
C LYS A 179 -10.46 7.21 15.80
N CYS A 180 -11.62 7.80 16.02
CA CYS A 180 -11.97 8.41 17.29
C CYS A 180 -12.34 7.34 18.31
N ASN A 181 -11.69 7.35 19.48
CA ASN A 181 -12.02 6.42 20.57
C ASN A 181 -13.40 6.68 21.21
N ASN A 182 -13.99 7.86 20.97
CA ASN A 182 -15.29 8.24 21.53
C ASN A 182 -16.45 7.81 20.62
N CYS A 183 -16.45 8.26 19.36
CA CYS A 183 -17.54 7.98 18.43
C CYS A 183 -17.27 6.81 17.47
N GLY A 184 -16.04 6.31 17.38
CA GLY A 184 -15.70 5.15 16.54
C GLY A 184 -15.49 5.44 15.05
N PHE A 185 -15.69 6.67 14.58
CA PHE A 185 -15.47 7.09 13.19
C PHE A 185 -14.04 7.59 12.95
N ASP A 186 -13.52 7.44 11.74
CA ASP A 186 -12.22 7.91 11.24
C ASP A 186 -12.25 9.41 10.96
N THR A 187 -12.51 10.19 12.00
CA THR A 187 -12.71 11.64 11.95
C THR A 187 -11.70 12.45 12.76
N MET A 188 -10.71 11.81 13.38
CA MET A 188 -9.68 12.51 14.16
C MET A 188 -8.60 13.06 13.24
N ARG A 189 -8.53 14.39 13.15
CA ARG A 189 -7.50 15.11 12.38
C ARG A 189 -6.60 15.94 13.29
N VAL A 190 -5.36 16.11 12.90
CA VAL A 190 -4.45 17.07 13.56
C VAL A 190 -4.94 18.47 13.23
N PHE A 191 -5.21 19.27 14.25
CA PHE A 191 -5.59 20.68 14.07
C PHE A 191 -4.53 21.65 14.58
N LYS A 192 -3.65 21.20 15.48
CA LYS A 192 -2.54 22.00 16.01
C LYS A 192 -1.35 21.11 16.33
N GLU A 193 -0.15 21.61 16.06
CA GLU A 193 1.10 21.02 16.51
C GLU A 193 1.86 22.04 17.35
N GLU A 194 2.41 21.61 18.48
CA GLU A 194 3.15 22.45 19.41
C GLU A 194 4.50 21.81 19.72
N VAL A 195 5.57 22.61 19.67
CA VAL A 195 6.92 22.18 20.08
C VAL A 195 7.06 22.46 21.58
N LEU A 196 7.23 21.42 22.39
CA LEU A 196 7.42 21.56 23.83
C LEU A 196 8.88 21.89 24.17
N GLU A 197 9.80 21.20 23.52
CA GLU A 197 11.23 21.29 23.84
C GLU A 197 12.07 21.36 22.56
N LYS A 198 13.18 22.10 22.65
CA LYS A 198 14.19 22.23 21.60
C LYS A 198 15.56 21.92 22.19
N ASN A 199 16.42 21.28 21.40
CA ASN A 199 17.82 21.09 21.77
C ASN A 199 18.63 22.40 21.63
N ALA A 200 19.91 22.35 22.02
CA ALA A 200 20.82 23.50 21.92
C ALA A 200 21.00 24.03 20.48
N ALA A 201 20.77 23.19 19.46
CA ALA A 201 20.79 23.57 18.05
C ALA A 201 19.44 24.14 17.55
N GLY A 202 18.46 24.34 18.43
CA GLY A 202 17.13 24.87 18.11
C GLY A 202 16.17 23.86 17.45
N VAL A 203 16.56 22.59 17.38
CA VAL A 203 15.76 21.53 16.76
C VAL A 203 14.76 20.96 17.77
N PRO A 204 13.48 20.76 17.40
CA PRO A 204 12.48 20.16 18.29
C PRO A 204 12.91 18.77 18.78
N THR A 205 12.90 18.54 20.09
CA THR A 205 13.10 17.22 20.71
C THR A 205 11.77 16.55 21.04
N GLN A 206 10.73 17.35 21.30
CA GLN A 206 9.40 16.86 21.61
C GLN A 206 8.33 17.73 20.95
N ILE A 207 7.39 17.09 20.26
CA ILE A 207 6.25 17.73 19.61
C ILE A 207 4.98 17.11 20.15
N VAL A 208 4.00 17.93 20.52
CA VAL A 208 2.64 17.50 20.83
C VAL A 208 1.77 17.75 19.62
N LYS A 209 1.09 16.70 19.15
CA LYS A 209 0.03 16.84 18.16
C LYS A 209 -1.32 16.86 18.87
N HIS A 210 -2.08 17.90 18.62
CA HIS A 210 -3.44 18.06 19.09
C HIS A 210 -4.39 17.61 17.98
N TYR A 211 -5.19 16.60 18.32
CA TYR A 211 -6.19 16.02 17.45
C TYR A 211 -7.57 16.45 17.90
N GLN A 212 -8.44 16.70 16.92
CA GLN A 212 -9.85 16.98 17.16
C GLN A 212 -10.69 16.13 16.21
N CYS A 213 -11.72 15.50 16.75
CA CYS A 213 -12.72 14.79 15.97
C CYS A 213 -13.57 15.78 15.18
N ALA A 214 -13.69 15.59 13.87
CA ALA A 214 -14.57 16.41 13.04
C ALA A 214 -16.05 16.21 13.39
N TYR A 215 -16.44 15.01 13.80
CA TYR A 215 -17.82 14.66 14.18
C TYR A 215 -18.14 15.05 15.63
N CYS A 216 -17.72 14.26 16.63
CA CYS A 216 -18.08 14.47 18.04
C CYS A 216 -17.28 15.57 18.76
N LYS A 217 -16.39 16.29 18.07
CA LYS A 217 -15.54 17.36 18.61
C LYS A 217 -14.63 16.98 19.78
N ASN A 218 -14.52 15.69 20.12
CA ASN A 218 -13.61 15.21 21.15
C ASN A 218 -12.15 15.56 20.83
N PHE A 219 -11.38 15.89 21.86
CA PHE A 219 -9.99 16.31 21.75
C PHE A 219 -9.05 15.25 22.33
N ARG A 220 -7.88 15.12 21.70
CA ARG A 220 -6.80 14.28 22.19
C ARG A 220 -5.47 14.93 21.88
N ALA A 221 -4.60 15.07 22.88
CA ALA A 221 -3.21 15.44 22.67
C ALA A 221 -2.33 14.20 22.82
N THR A 222 -1.36 14.01 21.92
CA THR A 222 -0.35 12.96 22.07
C THR A 222 1.02 13.57 21.85
N ALA A 223 1.92 13.36 22.82
CA ALA A 223 3.30 13.76 22.73
C ALA A 223 4.09 12.73 21.92
N PHE A 224 4.90 13.21 20.99
CA PHE A 224 5.82 12.43 20.20
C PHE A 224 7.23 12.93 20.49
N ASN A 225 8.10 12.01 20.90
CA ASN A 225 9.53 12.31 20.95
C ASN A 225 10.03 12.36 19.51
N VAL A 226 10.55 13.52 19.12
CA VAL A 226 11.22 13.70 17.84
C VAL A 226 12.58 13.04 18.00
N SER A 227 12.62 11.74 17.71
CA SER A 227 13.87 11.01 17.60
C SER A 227 14.72 11.74 16.56
N HIS A 228 15.87 12.27 16.99
CA HIS A 228 16.95 12.68 16.10
C HIS A 228 17.43 11.43 15.36
N LYS A 229 16.67 11.05 14.35
CA LYS A 229 17.09 10.07 13.39
C LYS A 229 17.98 10.82 12.44
N ASP A 230 19.30 10.62 12.57
CA ASP A 230 20.20 10.91 11.46
C ASP A 230 19.61 10.26 10.19
N ALA A 231 19.96 10.76 9.01
CA ALA A 231 19.43 10.22 7.74
C ALA A 231 19.53 8.67 7.63
N ASN A 232 20.44 8.04 8.40
CA ASN A 232 20.62 6.61 8.57
C ASN A 232 19.52 5.90 9.38
N ASP A 233 18.92 6.55 10.37
CA ASP A 233 17.85 5.95 11.19
C ASP A 233 16.48 5.98 10.49
N LEU A 234 16.28 6.89 9.53
CA LEU A 234 15.10 6.89 8.66
C LEU A 234 15.07 5.61 7.79
N LYS A 235 16.23 5.16 7.31
CA LYS A 235 16.37 3.90 6.55
C LYS A 235 16.03 2.68 7.40
N ASN A 236 16.43 2.66 8.67
CA ASN A 236 16.18 1.52 9.56
C ASN A 236 14.71 1.41 10.03
N ASN A 237 13.94 2.50 9.99
CA ASN A 237 12.55 2.50 10.44
C ASN A 237 11.50 2.36 9.35
N LEU A 238 11.83 2.71 8.08
CA LEU A 238 11.02 2.29 6.94
C LEU A 238 10.94 0.75 6.80
N VAL A 239 11.90 0.04 7.39
CA VAL A 239 11.88 -1.43 7.51
C VAL A 239 10.90 -1.91 8.59
N ARG A 240 10.70 -1.15 9.68
CA ARG A 240 9.80 -1.54 10.78
C ARG A 240 8.32 -1.27 10.51
N PHE A 241 7.95 -0.23 9.76
CA PHE A 241 6.55 -0.01 9.39
C PHE A 241 5.99 -1.06 8.39
N LYS A 242 6.84 -1.99 7.91
CA LYS A 242 6.44 -3.07 7.00
C LYS A 242 6.14 -4.41 7.69
N GLY A 243 6.16 -4.47 9.02
CA GLY A 243 5.86 -5.71 9.74
C GLY A 243 5.37 -5.47 11.16
N ASN A 244 4.14 -5.93 11.40
CA ASN A 244 3.51 -6.22 12.68
C ASN A 244 2.86 -5.03 13.43
N GLU A 245 1.56 -4.81 13.15
CA GLU A 245 0.51 -4.95 14.18
C GLU A 245 -0.95 -4.79 13.68
N SER A 246 -1.25 -5.02 12.39
CA SER A 246 -2.65 -5.09 11.92
C SER A 246 -3.27 -6.49 11.91
N GLU A 247 -2.55 -7.53 12.35
CA GLU A 247 -3.01 -8.93 12.24
C GLU A 247 -3.46 -9.58 13.58
N LYS A 248 -3.67 -8.80 14.64
CA LYS A 248 -4.08 -9.33 15.97
C LYS A 248 -5.39 -8.83 16.57
N LEU A 249 -6.24 -8.10 15.83
CA LEU A 249 -7.51 -7.61 16.38
C LEU A 249 -8.80 -8.06 15.66
N TYR A 250 -8.73 -9.08 14.79
CA TYR A 250 -9.94 -9.63 14.16
C TYR A 250 -10.28 -11.08 14.55
N GLY A 251 -9.65 -11.60 15.61
CA GLY A 251 -9.78 -13.00 16.02
C GLY A 251 -10.60 -13.28 17.28
N GLN A 252 -11.23 -12.28 17.91
CA GLN A 252 -12.00 -12.48 19.15
C GLN A 252 -13.15 -11.49 19.28
N ARG A 253 -14.25 -11.73 18.55
CA ARG A 253 -15.60 -11.32 18.96
C ARG A 253 -16.66 -12.00 18.09
N THR A 254 -16.71 -13.33 18.20
CA THR A 254 -17.90 -14.14 17.93
C THR A 254 -17.98 -15.21 18.99
N ARG A 255 -18.59 -14.85 20.11
CA ARG A 255 -19.38 -15.69 21.02
C ARG A 255 -20.06 -14.78 22.03
#